data_AF-A0A699RUX7-F1
#
_entry.id   AF-A0A699RUX7-F1
#
_cell.length_a   1.000
_cell.length_b   1.000
_cell.length_c   1.000
_cell.angle_alpha   90.00
_cell.angle_beta   90.00
_cell.angle_gamma   90.00
#
_symmetry.space_group_name_H-M   'P 1'
#
loop_
_entity.id
_entity.type
_entity.pdbx_description
1 polymer ?
#
loop_
_entity_poly.entity_id
_entity_poly.type
_entity_poly.pdbx_seq_one_letter_code
_entity_poly.pdbx_strand_id
1 'polypeptide(L)' 'MTKLTQKEVKFKWGDKQEAAFQLLKQKLCSAPILALPEGCEDFIVYCDPSNKELGAVLMQREKVISYASRQLKIHEKN' A
#
# COMPACT_ATOMS: atom_id res chain seq x y z
N MET A 1 -4.46 9.79 7.05
CA MET A 1 -3.84 9.75 8.40
C MET A 1 -4.64 8.77 9.23
N THR A 2 -4.00 7.73 9.78
CA THR A 2 -4.72 6.67 10.51
C THR A 2 -5.25 7.19 11.84
N LYS A 3 -6.35 6.62 12.35
CA LYS A 3 -7.00 7.11 13.58
C LYS A 3 -6.07 7.08 14.80
N LEU A 4 -5.12 6.15 14.84
CA LEU A 4 -4.20 5.97 15.98
C LEU A 4 -3.15 7.07 16.13
N THR A 5 -2.87 7.84 15.07
CA THR A 5 -1.83 8.89 15.07
C THR A 5 -2.41 10.31 15.03
N GLN A 6 -3.73 10.45 15.13
CA GLN A 6 -4.40 11.74 15.18
C GLN A 6 -4.17 12.40 16.55
N LYS A 7 -3.93 13.72 16.55
CA LYS A 7 -3.89 14.50 17.79
C LYS A 7 -5.23 14.37 18.52
N GLU A 8 -5.18 14.39 19.85
CA GLU A 8 -6.35 14.29 20.74
C GLU A 8 -7.10 12.94 20.70
N VAL A 9 -6.64 11.97 19.92
CA VAL A 9 -7.17 10.60 19.94
C VAL A 9 -6.34 9.75 20.90
N LYS A 10 -6.97 9.17 21.92
CA LYS A 10 -6.31 8.21 22.81
C LYS A 10 -5.90 6.97 22.00
N PHE A 11 -4.61 6.64 22.04
CA PHE A 11 -4.10 5.41 21.43
C PHE A 11 -4.77 4.19 22.07
N LYS A 12 -5.54 3.45 21.28
CA LYS A 12 -6.22 2.22 21.70
C LYS A 12 -5.83 1.10 20.75
N TRP A 13 -5.02 0.18 21.26
CA TRP A 13 -4.65 -1.04 20.54
C TRP A 13 -5.55 -2.18 21.02
N GLY A 14 -6.41 -2.69 20.15
CA GLY A 14 -7.25 -3.85 20.43
C GLY A 14 -7.20 -4.85 19.27
N ASP A 15 -8.08 -5.84 19.31
CA ASP A 15 -8.03 -6.99 18.40
C ASP A 15 -8.08 -6.61 16.92
N LYS A 16 -8.83 -5.55 16.56
CA LYS A 16 -8.90 -5.07 15.18
C LYS A 16 -7.56 -4.48 14.70
N GLN A 17 -6.86 -3.75 15.56
CA GLN A 17 -5.56 -3.17 15.24
C GLN A 17 -4.50 -4.27 15.15
N GLU A 18 -4.53 -5.22 16.08
CA GLU A 18 -3.61 -6.37 16.08
C GLU A 18 -3.82 -7.24 14.84
N ALA A 19 -5.06 -7.60 14.51
CA ALA A 19 -5.37 -8.39 13.32
C ALA A 19 -4.91 -7.70 12.03
N ALA A 20 -5.13 -6.39 11.91
CA ALA A 20 -4.66 -5.63 10.75
C ALA A 20 -3.13 -5.57 10.68
N PHE A 21 -2.45 -5.42 11.82
CA PHE A 21 -0.99 -5.42 11.89
C PHE A 21 -0.39 -6.78 11.52
N GLN A 22 -0.95 -7.88 12.04
CA GLN A 22 -0.50 -9.23 11.70
C GLN A 22 -0.76 -9.56 10.23
N LEU A 23 -1.91 -9.18 9.68
CA LEU A 23 -2.18 -9.33 8.25
C LEU A 23 -1.16 -8.56 7.40
N LEU A 24 -0.85 -7.32 7.77
CA LEU A 24 0.15 -6.52 7.08
C LEU A 24 1.53 -7.18 7.14
N LYS A 25 1.94 -7.66 8.32
CA LYS A 25 3.19 -8.39 8.50
C LYS A 25 3.26 -9.64 7.63
N GLN A 26 2.20 -10.45 7.61
CA GLN A 26 2.13 -11.63 6.75
C GLN A 26 2.26 -11.24 5.27
N LYS A 27 1.48 -10.27 4.80
CA LYS A 27 1.54 -9.83 3.39
C LYS A 27 2.91 -9.27 3.00
N LEU A 28 3.59 -8.56 3.89
CA LEU A 28 4.95 -8.05 3.64
C LEU A 28 5.99 -9.17 3.64
N CYS A 29 5.83 -10.20 4.48
CA CYS A 29 6.74 -11.35 4.52
C CYS A 29 6.48 -12.38 3.42
N SER A 30 5.26 -12.43 2.86
CA SER A 30 4.88 -13.37 1.79
C SER A 30 4.81 -12.73 0.41
N ALA A 31 5.02 -11.42 0.30
CA ALA A 31 5.00 -10.72 -0.98
C ALA A 31 6.04 -11.32 -1.94
N PRO A 32 5.74 -11.38 -3.25
CA PRO A 32 6.71 -11.82 -4.24
C PRO A 32 7.98 -10.98 -4.12
N ILE A 33 9.14 -11.63 -4.25
CA ILE A 33 10.45 -10.99 -4.23
C ILE A 33 10.43 -9.89 -5.29
N LEU A 34 10.51 -8.64 -4.83
CA LEU A 34 10.61 -7.49 -5.73
C LEU A 34 11.86 -7.65 -6.59
N ALA A 35 11.70 -7.52 -7.89
CA ALA A 35 12.84 -7.52 -8.79
C ALA A 35 13.49 -6.13 -8.81
N LEU A 36 14.81 -6.09 -8.97
CA LEU A 36 15.51 -4.84 -9.25
C LEU A 36 15.14 -4.37 -10.66
N PRO A 37 14.99 -3.05 -10.89
CA PRO A 37 14.84 -2.52 -12.23
C PRO A 37 16.08 -2.87 -13.05
N GLU A 38 15.87 -3.36 -14.27
CA GLU A 38 16.93 -3.84 -15.16
C GLU A 38 16.99 -2.99 -16.43
N GLY A 39 18.18 -2.46 -16.73
CA GLY A 39 18.42 -1.70 -17.97
C GLY A 39 17.61 -0.41 -18.09
N CYS A 40 17.36 -0.01 -19.33
CA CYS A 40 16.56 1.18 -19.70
C CYS A 40 15.21 0.77 -20.33
N GLU A 41 14.73 -0.42 -19.99
CA GLU A 41 13.48 -0.94 -20.55
C GLU A 41 12.27 -0.22 -19.96
N ASP A 42 11.19 -0.19 -20.73
CA ASP A 42 9.96 0.49 -20.33
C ASP A 42 9.34 -0.11 -19.07
N PHE A 43 8.75 0.77 -18.27
CA PHE A 43 7.99 0.40 -17.09
C PHE A 43 6.49 0.47 -17.38
N ILE A 44 5.74 -0.45 -16.79
CA ILE A 44 4.27 -0.46 -16.82
C ILE A 44 3.75 -0.20 -15.41
N VAL A 45 2.82 0.74 -15.28
CA VAL A 45 2.15 1.03 -14.01
C VAL A 45 0.70 0.54 -14.09
N TYR A 46 0.33 -0.39 -13.22
CA TYR A 46 -1.06 -0.81 -13.02
C TYR A 46 -1.65 -0.08 -11.82
N CYS A 47 -2.74 0.65 -12.00
CA CYS A 47 -3.42 1.36 -10.92
C CYS A 47 -4.79 0.73 -10.65
N ASP A 48 -5.09 0.48 -9.37
CA ASP A 48 -6.41 0.07 -8.88
C ASP A 48 -6.94 1.11 -7.88
N PRO A 49 -7.84 2.01 -8.31
CA PRO A 49 -8.48 2.98 -7.44
C PRO A 49 -9.72 2.41 -6.74
N SER A 50 -9.88 2.76 -5.47
CA SER A 50 -11.13 2.61 -4.72
C SER A 50 -11.62 3.97 -4.23
N ASN A 51 -12.86 4.05 -3.73
CA ASN A 51 -13.43 5.28 -3.16
C ASN A 51 -12.67 5.83 -1.93
N LYS A 52 -11.66 5.11 -1.40
CA LYS A 52 -10.91 5.49 -0.20
C LYS A 52 -9.40 5.54 -0.43
N GLU A 53 -8.89 4.69 -1.30
CA GLU A 53 -7.46 4.43 -1.48
C GLU A 53 -7.13 4.20 -2.94
N LEU A 54 -5.93 4.62 -3.34
CA LEU A 54 -5.34 4.34 -4.64
C LEU A 54 -4.19 3.34 -4.42
N GLY A 55 -4.24 2.21 -5.11
CA GLY A 55 -3.13 1.27 -5.23
C GLY A 55 -2.48 1.36 -6.60
N ALA A 56 -1.17 1.18 -6.67
CA ALA A 56 -0.42 1.06 -7.91
C ALA A 56 0.70 0.02 -7.79
N VAL A 57 0.96 -0.68 -8.90
CA VAL A 57 2.04 -1.65 -9.04
C VAL A 57 2.92 -1.23 -10.21
N LEU A 58 4.22 -1.06 -9.96
CA LEU A 58 5.23 -0.84 -10.99
C LEU A 58 5.78 -2.20 -11.44
N MET A 59 5.71 -2.48 -12.73
CA MET A 59 6.16 -3.74 -13.33
C MET A 59 7.12 -3.49 -14.48
N GLN A 60 8.03 -4.44 -14.68
CA GLN A 60 8.96 -4.47 -15.81
C GLN A 60 9.16 -5.93 -16.23
N ARG A 61 8.97 -6.24 -17.52
CA ARG A 61 9.11 -7.60 -18.09
C ARG A 61 8.44 -8.68 -17.22
N GLU A 62 7.18 -8.46 -16.87
CA GLU A 62 6.33 -9.33 -16.04
C GLU A 62 6.75 -9.48 -14.56
N LYS A 63 7.83 -8.79 -14.14
CA LYS A 63 8.27 -8.76 -12.75
C LYS A 63 7.74 -7.53 -12.03
N VAL A 64 7.38 -7.69 -10.76
CA VAL A 64 7.01 -6.56 -9.91
C VAL A 64 8.26 -5.89 -9.35
N ILE A 65 8.37 -4.58 -9.57
CA ILE A 65 9.48 -3.75 -9.09
C ILE A 65 9.11 -3.06 -7.78
N SER A 66 7.89 -2.54 -7.68
CA SER A 66 7.46 -1.76 -6.52
C SER A 66 5.94 -1.76 -6.38
N TYR A 67 5.48 -1.66 -5.13
CA TYR A 67 4.10 -1.37 -4.78
C TYR A 67 4.02 0.02 -4.17
N ALA A 68 3.05 0.82 -4.60
CA ALA A 68 2.74 2.10 -4.00
C ALA A 68 1.25 2.16 -3.68
N SER A 69 0.89 2.64 -2.49
CA SER A 69 -0.51 2.90 -2.16
C SER A 69 -0.63 4.16 -1.32
N ARG A 70 -1.74 4.87 -1.49
CA ARG A 70 -2.06 6.04 -0.67
C ARG A 70 -3.56 6.17 -0.45
N GLN A 71 -3.93 6.68 0.72
CA GLN A 71 -5.29 7.14 0.97
C GLN A 71 -5.59 8.41 0.15
N LEU A 72 -6.80 8.47 -0.39
CA LEU A 72 -7.29 9.66 -1.05
C LEU A 72 -7.47 10.79 -0.03
N LYS A 73 -7.02 11.99 -0.40
CA LYS A 73 -7.29 13.22 0.36
C LYS A 73 -8.78 13.55 0.26
N ILE A 74 -9.26 14.38 1.18
CA ILE A 74 -10.68 14.72 1.29
C ILE A 74 -11.22 15.31 -0.02
N HIS A 75 -10.43 16.11 -0.74
CA HIS A 75 -10.80 16.73 -2.02
C HIS A 75 -10.68 15.81 -3.25
N GLU A 76 -10.08 14.62 -3.09
CA GLU A 76 -9.95 13.61 -4.16
C GLU A 76 -11.06 12.56 -4.09
N LYS A 77 -11.97 12.67 -3.10
CA LYS A 77 -13.12 11.79 -2.94
C LYS A 77 -14.29 12.38 -3.72
N ASN A 78 -14.98 11.51 -4.48
CA ASN A 78 -16.24 11.84 -5.18
C ASN A 78 -17.38 12.12 -4.21
#